data_AF-A0A533S0S7-F1
#
_entry.id   AF-A0A533S0S7-F1
#
_cell.length_a   1.000
_cell.length_b   1.000
_cell.length_c   1.000
_cell.angle_alpha   90.00
_cell.angle_beta   90.00
_cell.angle_gamma   90.00
#
_symmetry.space_group_name_H-M   'P 1'
#
loop_
_entity.id
_entity.type
_entity.pdbx_description
1 polymer ?
#
loop_
_entity_poly.entity_id
_entity_poly.type
_entity_poly.pdbx_seq_one_letter_code
_entity_poly.pdbx_strand_id
1 'polypeptide(L)' 'MSVTIDKGHDIPVYSEVCAFCRHLNVTKRRSCSAFPDEIPTEIWNGENNHKKPYPGDNGIQFESAKTF' A
#
# COMPACT_ATOMS: atom_id res chain seq x y z
N MET A 1 31.05 12.28 13.47
CA MET A 1 30.66 11.90 12.09
C MET A 1 29.14 11.76 12.09
N SER A 2 28.44 12.82 11.68
CA SER A 2 26.98 12.80 11.51
C SER A 2 26.67 12.13 10.18
N VAL A 3 26.19 10.89 10.23
CA VAL A 3 25.61 10.20 9.07
C VAL A 3 24.28 10.89 8.80
N THR A 4 24.25 11.82 7.85
CA THR A 4 22.99 12.30 7.29
C THR A 4 22.54 11.23 6.31
N ILE A 5 21.67 10.33 6.77
CA ILE A 5 20.93 9.46 5.85
C ILE A 5 20.11 10.41 4.97
N ASP A 6 20.53 10.49 3.72
CA ASP A 6 19.82 11.12 2.63
C ASP A 6 18.33 10.78 2.75
N LYS A 7 17.52 11.80 3.04
CA LYS A 7 16.05 11.73 3.07
C LYS A 7 15.51 11.57 1.64
N GLY A 8 15.92 10.49 0.99
CA GLY A 8 15.66 10.21 -0.41
C GLY A 8 14.58 9.16 -0.63
N HIS A 9 13.44 9.25 0.04
CA HIS A 9 12.22 8.58 -0.45
C HIS A 9 10.99 9.18 0.21
N ASP A 10 10.30 10.07 -0.52
CA ASP A 10 9.04 10.71 -0.11
C ASP A 10 7.89 9.71 0.11
N ILE A 11 8.07 8.45 -0.31
CA ILE A 11 7.05 7.41 -0.24
C ILE A 11 7.70 6.11 0.24
N PRO A 12 7.24 5.46 1.32
CA PRO A 12 7.92 4.29 1.88
C PRO A 12 7.92 3.09 0.91
N VAL A 13 8.92 2.21 1.03
CA VAL A 13 9.01 0.96 0.22
C VAL A 13 7.96 -0.07 0.65
N TYR A 14 7.47 0.03 1.88
CA TYR A 14 6.43 -0.84 2.45
C TYR A 14 5.29 0.02 2.98
N SER A 15 4.05 -0.43 2.75
CA SER A 15 2.86 0.18 3.32
C SER A 15 2.41 -0.58 4.57
N GLU A 16 2.17 0.13 5.66
CA GLU A 16 1.59 -0.44 6.89
C GLU A 16 0.14 -0.92 6.72
N VAL A 17 -0.58 -0.39 5.72
CA VAL A 17 -1.92 -0.86 5.36
C VAL A 17 -1.82 -2.04 4.42
N CYS A 18 -1.13 -1.89 3.28
CA CYS A 18 -1.16 -2.90 2.24
C CYS A 18 -0.37 -4.16 2.60
N ALA A 19 0.66 -4.08 3.47
CA ALA A 19 1.46 -5.24 3.87
C ALA A 19 0.65 -6.36 4.53
N PHE A 20 -0.53 -6.05 5.09
CA PHE A 20 -1.43 -7.03 5.69
C PHE A 20 -2.63 -7.40 4.80
N CYS A 21 -2.71 -6.84 3.60
CA CYS A 21 -3.78 -7.11 2.65
C CYS A 21 -3.47 -8.34 1.81
N ARG A 22 -4.44 -9.25 1.64
CA ARG A 22 -4.33 -10.44 0.79
C ARG A 22 -4.06 -10.10 -0.67
N HIS A 23 -4.53 -8.96 -1.13
CA HIS A 23 -4.46 -8.56 -2.53
C HIS A 23 -3.15 -7.86 -2.91
N LEU A 24 -2.25 -7.58 -1.96
CA LEU A 24 -0.98 -6.92 -2.24
C LEU A 24 -0.12 -7.78 -3.17
N ASN A 25 0.34 -7.18 -4.27
CA ASN A 25 1.30 -7.81 -5.14
C ASN A 25 2.72 -7.60 -4.58
N VAL A 26 3.36 -8.67 -4.12
CA VAL A 26 4.73 -8.62 -3.58
C VAL A 26 5.83 -8.66 -4.65
N THR A 27 5.49 -8.98 -5.90
CA THR A 27 6.45 -9.07 -7.01
C THR A 27 6.52 -7.77 -7.82
N LYS A 28 5.44 -6.99 -7.86
CA LYS A 28 5.37 -5.68 -8.52
C LYS A 28 5.30 -4.56 -7.47
N ARG A 29 6.11 -3.52 -7.64
CA ARG A 29 6.13 -2.36 -6.73
C ARG A 29 4.74 -1.72 -6.65
N ARG A 30 4.28 -1.42 -5.43
CA ARG A 30 3.09 -0.61 -5.11
C ARG A 30 1.86 -0.95 -5.98
N SER A 31 1.49 -2.23 -6.07
CA SER A 31 0.32 -2.64 -6.85
C SER A 31 -0.46 -3.75 -6.16
N CYS A 32 -1.74 -3.90 -6.49
CA CYS A 32 -2.62 -4.95 -5.99
C CYS A 32 -3.71 -5.26 -7.02
N SER A 33 -4.58 -6.23 -6.73
CA SER A 33 -5.73 -6.52 -7.62
C SER A 33 -6.69 -5.35 -7.78
N ALA A 34 -6.82 -4.49 -6.76
CA ALA A 34 -7.66 -3.29 -6.80
C ALA A 34 -7.03 -2.17 -7.65
N PHE A 35 -5.71 -2.03 -7.57
CA PHE A 35 -4.91 -1.04 -8.29
C PHE A 35 -3.76 -1.74 -9.03
N PRO A 36 -4.02 -2.28 -10.24
CA PRO A 36 -3.03 -3.07 -10.97
C PRO A 36 -1.86 -2.21 -11.46
N ASP A 37 -2.08 -0.93 -11.72
CA ASP A 37 -1.04 0.02 -12.14
C ASP A 37 -0.21 0.51 -10.95
N GLU A 38 -0.82 1.28 -10.05
CA GLU A 38 -0.19 1.83 -8.86
C GLU A 38 -1.22 2.12 -7.75
N ILE A 39 -0.93 1.73 -6.51
CA ILE A 39 -1.73 2.07 -5.33
C ILE A 39 -1.53 3.56 -5.01
N PRO A 40 -2.61 4.35 -4.85
CA PRO A 40 -2.55 5.75 -4.44
C PRO A 40 -1.71 5.95 -3.17
N THR A 41 -0.93 7.03 -3.13
CA THR A 41 -0.06 7.35 -1.99
C THR A 41 -0.83 7.52 -0.68
N GLU A 42 -2.06 8.05 -0.71
CA GLU A 42 -2.93 8.16 0.48
C GLU A 42 -3.21 6.78 1.12
N ILE A 43 -3.50 5.78 0.28
CA ILE A 43 -3.72 4.40 0.75
C ILE A 43 -2.38 3.78 1.18
N TRP A 44 -1.34 4.00 0.40
CA TRP A 44 -0.02 3.43 0.64
C TRP A 44 0.63 3.96 1.94
N ASN A 45 0.49 5.25 2.22
CA ASN A 45 0.99 5.92 3.43
C ASN A 45 0.12 5.65 4.66
N GLY A 46 -1.02 4.98 4.49
CA GLY A 46 -1.94 4.64 5.59
C GLY A 46 -2.89 5.76 6.00
N GLU A 47 -2.94 6.88 5.27
CA GLU A 47 -3.97 7.91 5.42
C GLU A 47 -5.37 7.32 5.14
N ASN A 48 -5.42 6.30 4.28
CA ASN A 48 -6.62 5.52 3.99
C ASN A 48 -6.35 4.01 4.14
N ASN A 49 -7.15 3.34 4.97
CA ASN A 49 -6.98 1.91 5.25
C ASN A 49 -7.63 0.99 4.19
N HIS A 50 -8.19 1.56 3.13
CA HIS A 50 -8.84 0.85 2.02
C HIS A 50 -9.98 -0.12 2.46
N LYS A 51 -10.63 0.16 3.60
CA LYS A 51 -11.80 -0.60 4.09
C LYS A 51 -13.15 -0.10 3.56
N LYS A 52 -13.12 0.92 2.71
CA LYS A 52 -14.28 1.52 2.05
C LYS A 52 -14.00 1.57 0.54
N PRO A 53 -15.05 1.59 -0.31
CA PRO A 53 -14.87 1.77 -1.74
C PRO A 53 -14.02 3.02 -2.02
N TYR A 54 -13.02 2.88 -2.88
CA TYR A 54 -12.15 3.98 -3.29
C TYR A 54 -12.21 4.17 -4.81
N PRO A 55 -12.19 5.40 -5.35
CA PRO A 55 -12.22 5.62 -6.78
C PRO A 55 -11.14 4.83 -7.53
N GLY A 56 -11.55 3.92 -8.41
CA GLY A 56 -10.63 3.11 -9.22
C GLY A 56 -10.12 1.81 -8.56
N ASP A 57 -10.66 1.41 -7.41
CA ASP A 57 -10.30 0.18 -6.69
C ASP A 57 -10.81 -1.13 -7.33
N ASN A 58 -11.41 -1.06 -8.54
CA ASN A 58 -12.05 -2.19 -9.22
C ASN A 58 -13.08 -2.94 -8.34
N GLY A 59 -13.66 -2.27 -7.33
CA GLY A 59 -14.61 -2.87 -6.38
C GLY A 59 -13.98 -3.82 -5.36
N ILE A 60 -12.65 -3.85 -5.24
CA ILE A 60 -11.91 -4.72 -4.31
C ILE A 60 -11.42 -3.88 -3.13
N GLN A 61 -11.81 -4.28 -1.93
CA GLN A 61 -11.43 -3.61 -0.68
C GLN A 61 -10.36 -4.39 0.07
N PHE A 62 -9.88 -3.81 1.18
CA PHE A 62 -8.96 -4.46 2.08
C PHE A 62 -9.53 -5.77 2.65
N GLU A 63 -8.81 -6.87 2.39
CA GLU A 63 -9.04 -8.16 3.03
C GLU A 63 -7.78 -8.55 3.82
N SER A 64 -7.92 -8.77 5.12
CA SER A 64 -6.79 -9.14 5.98
C SER A 64 -6.25 -10.53 5.62
N ALA A 65 -4.95 -10.64 5.36
CA ALA A 65 -4.28 -11.92 5.06
C ALA A 65 -4.01 -12.79 6.30
N LYS A 66 -4.22 -12.27 7.52
CA LYS A 66 -4.08 -13.03 8.76
C LYS A 66 -5.45 -13.39 9.34
N THR A 67 -5.76 -14.68 9.34
CA THR A 67 -6.74 -15.30 10.24
C THR A 67 -5.98 -15.73 11.49
N PHE A 68 -6.45 -15.32 12.68
CA PHE A 68 -5.94 -15.82 13.97
C PHE A 68 -6.52 -17.19 14.28
#